data_AF-F8P346-F1
#
_entry.id   AF-F8P346-F1
#
_cell.length_a   1.000
_cell.length_b   1.000
_cell.length_c   1.000
_cell.angle_alpha   90.00
_cell.angle_beta   90.00
_cell.angle_gamma   90.00
#
_symmetry.space_group_name_H-M   'P 1'
#
loop_
_entity.id
_entity.type
_entity.pdbx_description
1 polymer ?
#
loop_
_entity_poly.entity_id
_entity_poly.type
_entity_poly.pdbx_seq_one_letter_code
_entity_poly.pdbx_strand_id
1 'polypeptide(L)'
;MSLPQLPFLPLNTPQTPIQTPHSRPPSSSASTRSYSTRQTPEEKLDVIFNTIIKEMHWSFAEFMYYAFRIKDNDGNEIHRTKQHATIISRFLRGRDRHLPIDILAMWMEHPDG
;
A
#
# COMPACT_ATOMS: atom_id res chain seq x y z
N MET A 1 -2.80 42.39 -53.50
CA MET A 1 -3.46 41.13 -53.10
C MET A 1 -3.80 41.25 -51.63
N SER A 2 -5.07 41.53 -51.33
CA SER A 2 -5.56 41.86 -49.99
C SER A 2 -6.24 40.64 -49.36
N LEU A 3 -5.89 40.33 -48.10
CA LEU A 3 -6.53 39.27 -47.29
C LEU A 3 -7.93 39.72 -46.83
N PRO A 4 -8.97 38.89 -46.95
CA PRO A 4 -10.26 39.20 -46.34
C PRO A 4 -10.25 38.88 -44.84
N GLN A 5 -10.76 39.84 -44.08
CA GLN A 5 -10.92 39.87 -42.63
C GLN A 5 -12.11 38.98 -42.20
N LEU A 6 -11.91 38.09 -41.23
CA LEU A 6 -12.97 37.23 -40.68
C LEU A 6 -13.88 38.05 -39.72
N PRO A 7 -15.21 37.82 -39.73
CA PRO A 7 -16.12 38.46 -38.78
C PRO A 7 -16.06 37.78 -37.39
N PHE A 8 -15.95 38.60 -36.34
CA PHE A 8 -16.11 38.16 -34.95
C PHE A 8 -17.59 37.87 -34.66
N LEU A 9 -17.89 36.66 -34.17
CA LEU A 9 -19.22 36.31 -33.64
C LEU A 9 -19.23 36.44 -32.11
N PRO A 10 -20.34 36.91 -31.50
CA PRO A 10 -20.43 37.21 -30.07
C PRO A 10 -20.53 35.96 -29.18
N LEU A 11 -20.04 36.14 -27.94
CA LEU A 11 -19.95 35.19 -26.84
C LEU A 11 -21.33 34.65 -26.41
N ASN A 12 -21.59 33.35 -26.65
CA ASN A 12 -22.77 32.66 -26.16
C ASN A 12 -22.70 32.49 -24.64
N THR A 13 -23.68 33.05 -23.93
CA THR A 13 -23.90 32.81 -22.49
C THR A 13 -24.56 31.44 -22.25
N PRO A 14 -24.17 30.70 -21.19
CA PRO A 14 -24.75 29.39 -20.89
C PRO A 14 -26.18 29.52 -20.30
N GLN A 15 -27.16 28.88 -20.95
CA GLN A 15 -28.49 28.65 -20.38
C GLN A 15 -28.52 27.29 -19.66
N THR A 16 -28.79 27.31 -18.35
CA THR A 16 -29.08 26.11 -17.53
C THR A 16 -30.57 25.76 -17.56
N PRO A 17 -30.97 24.50 -17.84
CA PRO A 17 -32.34 24.03 -17.58
C PRO A 17 -32.49 23.37 -16.19
N ILE A 18 -33.30 24.02 -15.36
CA ILE A 18 -34.27 23.55 -14.34
C ILE A 18 -34.14 22.10 -13.82
N GLN A 19 -33.89 21.97 -12.50
CA GLN A 19 -33.98 20.72 -11.72
C GLN A 19 -35.42 20.47 -11.26
N THR A 20 -35.94 19.25 -11.47
CA THR A 20 -37.17 18.71 -10.84
C THR A 20 -36.84 18.05 -9.49
N PRO A 21 -37.63 18.26 -8.42
CA PRO A 21 -37.43 17.57 -7.15
C PRO A 21 -38.09 16.19 -7.20
N HIS A 22 -37.28 15.12 -7.13
CA HIS A 22 -37.75 13.78 -6.79
C HIS A 22 -37.21 13.41 -5.41
N SER A 23 -38.11 13.41 -4.44
CA SER A 23 -37.87 13.02 -3.05
C SER A 23 -37.50 11.53 -2.97
N ARG A 24 -36.21 11.24 -2.72
CA ARG A 24 -35.75 9.89 -2.37
C ARG A 24 -35.78 9.73 -0.85
N PRO A 25 -36.46 8.72 -0.28
CA PRO A 25 -36.43 8.50 1.17
C PRO A 25 -35.02 8.08 1.62
N PRO A 26 -34.46 8.65 2.70
CA PRO A 26 -33.20 8.21 3.25
C PRO A 26 -33.44 6.95 4.10
N SER A 27 -33.23 5.78 3.51
CA SER A 27 -33.03 4.53 4.25
C SER A 27 -31.54 4.23 4.26
N SER A 28 -30.80 4.94 5.12
CA SER A 28 -29.42 4.62 5.44
C SER A 28 -29.39 3.83 6.74
N SER A 29 -29.42 2.50 6.65
CA SER A 29 -28.89 1.66 7.72
C SER A 29 -27.37 1.87 7.76
N ALA A 30 -26.96 2.87 8.52
CA ALA A 30 -25.55 3.13 8.81
C ALA A 30 -25.00 1.90 9.54
N SER A 31 -24.29 1.06 8.80
CA SER A 31 -23.47 -0.01 9.37
C SER A 31 -22.31 0.68 10.10
N THR A 32 -22.39 0.73 11.43
CA THR A 32 -21.33 1.21 12.30
C THR A 32 -20.12 0.31 12.10
N ARG A 33 -19.21 0.68 11.20
CA ARG A 33 -17.91 0.03 11.08
C ARG A 33 -17.19 0.27 12.40
N SER A 34 -17.13 -0.77 13.25
CA SER A 34 -16.29 -0.74 14.44
C SER A 34 -14.86 -0.46 14.01
N TYR A 35 -14.36 0.73 14.35
CA TYR A 35 -13.01 1.13 14.00
C TYR A 35 -12.07 0.36 14.91
N SER A 36 -11.29 -0.57 14.34
CA SER A 36 -10.24 -1.26 15.09
C SER A 36 -9.30 -0.21 15.69
N THR A 37 -8.99 -0.36 16.98
CA THR A 37 -8.05 0.50 17.69
C THR A 37 -6.70 0.50 16.96
N ARG A 38 -6.09 1.67 16.83
CA ARG A 38 -4.75 1.78 16.20
C ARG A 38 -3.73 1.11 17.10
N GLN A 39 -3.09 0.05 16.60
CA GLN A 39 -2.00 -0.62 17.29
C GLN A 39 -0.70 0.20 17.22
N THR A 40 0.07 0.20 18.31
CA THR A 40 1.42 0.77 18.34
C THR A 40 2.41 -0.11 17.54
N PRO A 41 3.61 0.39 17.17
CA PRO A 41 4.65 -0.43 16.55
C PRO A 41 5.02 -1.66 17.39
N GLU A 42 5.12 -1.50 18.71
CA GLU A 42 5.51 -2.53 19.66
C GLU A 42 4.46 -3.65 19.71
N GLU A 43 3.17 -3.28 19.80
CA GLU A 43 2.06 -4.25 19.76
C GLU A 43 2.04 -5.05 18.46
N LYS A 44 2.38 -4.41 17.32
CA LYS A 44 2.47 -5.10 16.02
C LYS A 44 3.65 -6.07 15.99
N LEU A 45 4.80 -5.67 16.54
CA LEU A 45 5.97 -6.53 16.63
C LEU A 45 5.69 -7.75 17.50
N ASP A 46 5.02 -7.57 18.64
CA ASP A 46 4.63 -8.67 19.52
C ASP A 46 3.72 -9.68 18.80
N VAL A 47 2.74 -9.22 18.03
CA VAL A 47 1.87 -10.10 17.24
C VAL A 47 2.67 -10.88 16.21
N ILE A 48 3.58 -10.21 15.48
CA ILE A 48 4.40 -10.84 14.44
C ILE A 48 5.35 -11.87 15.06
N PHE A 49 6.07 -11.52 16.13
CA PHE A 49 7.01 -12.43 16.80
C PHE A 49 6.31 -13.62 17.44
N ASN A 50 5.16 -13.40 18.09
CA ASN A 50 4.36 -14.52 18.60
C ASN A 50 3.94 -15.45 17.46
N THR A 51 3.55 -14.92 16.30
CA THR A 51 3.15 -15.74 15.15
C THR A 51 4.34 -16.54 14.60
N ILE A 52 5.50 -15.90 14.41
CA ILE A 52 6.71 -16.56 13.92
C ILE A 52 7.13 -17.70 14.86
N ILE A 53 7.13 -17.45 16.16
CA ILE A 53 7.66 -18.39 17.15
C ILE A 53 6.65 -19.49 17.52
N LYS A 54 5.40 -19.10 17.83
CA LYS A 54 4.41 -20.02 18.41
C LYS A 54 3.62 -20.78 17.36
N GLU A 55 3.27 -20.12 16.25
CA GLU A 55 2.42 -20.71 15.22
C GLU A 55 3.24 -21.37 14.11
N MET A 56 4.33 -20.73 13.68
CA MET A 56 5.16 -21.22 12.56
C MET A 56 6.38 -22.02 13.03
N HIS A 57 6.70 -22.01 14.34
CA HIS A 57 7.87 -22.66 14.93
C HIS A 57 9.19 -22.29 14.25
N TRP A 58 9.31 -21.04 13.81
CA TRP A 58 10.53 -20.49 13.21
C TRP A 58 11.22 -19.53 14.17
N SER A 59 12.54 -19.43 14.03
CA SER A 59 13.29 -18.28 14.49
C SER A 59 13.05 -17.07 13.56
N PHE A 60 13.33 -15.87 14.05
CA PHE A 60 13.30 -14.66 13.20
C PHE A 60 14.28 -14.76 12.01
N ALA A 61 15.45 -15.38 12.22
CA ALA A 61 16.44 -15.61 11.18
C ALA A 61 15.92 -16.52 10.06
N GLU A 62 15.23 -17.61 10.41
CA GLU A 62 14.60 -18.50 9.42
C GLU A 62 13.49 -17.80 8.65
N PHE A 63 12.65 -17.04 9.34
CA PHE A 63 11.63 -16.22 8.68
C PHE A 63 12.25 -15.29 7.64
N MET A 64 13.29 -14.54 8.01
CA MET A 64 13.99 -13.63 7.09
C MET A 64 14.59 -14.40 5.91
N TYR A 65 15.30 -15.50 6.17
CA TYR A 65 15.87 -16.35 5.12
C TYR A 65 14.80 -16.80 4.12
N TYR A 66 13.69 -17.37 4.60
CA TYR A 66 12.61 -17.87 3.74
C TYR A 66 11.83 -16.75 3.06
N ALA A 67 11.68 -15.57 3.68
CA ALA A 67 11.06 -14.41 3.07
C ALA A 67 11.85 -13.90 1.86
N PHE A 68 13.19 -13.88 1.97
CA PHE A 68 14.07 -13.29 0.95
C PHE A 68 14.66 -14.30 -0.06
N ARG A 69 14.72 -15.60 0.24
CA ARG A 69 15.30 -16.60 -0.69
C ARG A 69 14.61 -16.61 -2.06
N ILE A 70 15.39 -16.67 -3.12
CA ILE A 70 14.90 -16.69 -4.51
C ILE A 70 14.85 -18.09 -5.11
N LYS A 71 15.56 -19.03 -4.50
CA LYS A 71 15.65 -20.43 -4.93
C LYS A 71 15.27 -21.38 -3.80
N ASP A 72 14.66 -22.49 -4.17
CA ASP A 72 14.40 -23.60 -3.25
C ASP A 72 15.67 -24.42 -3.01
N ASN A 73 15.53 -25.51 -2.24
CA ASN A 73 16.65 -26.36 -1.87
C ASN A 73 17.22 -27.13 -3.06
N ASP A 74 16.43 -27.31 -4.12
CA ASP A 74 16.81 -27.98 -5.36
C ASP A 74 17.37 -26.98 -6.40
N GLY A 75 17.45 -25.69 -6.03
CA GLY A 75 17.97 -24.62 -6.88
C GLY A 75 16.96 -24.03 -7.87
N ASN A 76 15.70 -24.44 -7.82
CA ASN A 76 14.64 -23.93 -8.69
C ASN A 76 14.13 -22.57 -8.19
N GLU A 77 13.64 -21.75 -9.12
CA GLU A 77 13.07 -20.45 -8.78
C GLU A 77 11.76 -20.58 -7.99
N ILE A 78 11.68 -19.89 -6.85
CA ILE A 78 10.49 -19.91 -6.00
C ILE A 78 9.40 -19.02 -6.60
N HIS A 79 8.29 -19.66 -6.96
CA HIS A 79 7.08 -18.96 -7.40
C HIS A 79 6.35 -18.36 -6.19
N ARG A 80 6.58 -17.06 -5.98
CA ARG A 80 5.94 -16.30 -4.90
C ARG A 80 4.53 -15.84 -5.28
N THR A 81 3.68 -15.66 -4.27
CA THR A 81 2.41 -14.98 -4.47
C THR A 81 2.65 -13.53 -4.93
N LYS A 82 1.70 -12.96 -5.70
CA LYS A 82 1.79 -11.56 -6.15
C LYS A 82 1.99 -10.58 -4.98
N GLN A 83 1.32 -10.86 -3.86
CA GLN A 83 1.43 -10.05 -2.65
C GLN A 83 2.86 -10.10 -2.08
N HIS A 84 3.43 -11.30 -1.91
CA HIS A 84 4.82 -11.46 -1.45
C HIS A 84 5.80 -10.73 -2.35
N ALA A 85 5.73 -10.96 -3.66
CA ALA A 85 6.62 -10.32 -4.62
C ALA A 85 6.50 -8.78 -4.56
N THR A 86 5.29 -8.26 -4.40
CA THR A 86 5.05 -6.82 -4.27
C THR A 86 5.68 -6.24 -3.01
N ILE A 87 5.45 -6.88 -1.85
CA ILE A 87 6.00 -6.42 -0.56
C ILE A 87 7.52 -6.41 -0.61
N ILE A 88 8.13 -7.54 -0.97
CA ILE A 88 9.60 -7.66 -0.98
C ILE A 88 10.23 -6.74 -2.03
N SER A 89 9.68 -6.66 -3.23
CA SER A 89 10.25 -5.79 -4.28
C SER A 89 10.12 -4.30 -3.95
N ARG A 90 9.05 -3.89 -3.26
CA ARG A 90 8.88 -2.50 -2.83
C ARG A 90 9.92 -2.11 -1.79
N PHE A 91 10.09 -2.97 -0.78
CA PHE A 91 11.10 -2.79 0.26
C PHE A 91 12.51 -2.73 -0.33
N LEU A 92 12.91 -3.73 -1.12
CA LEU A 92 14.26 -3.81 -1.68
C LEU A 92 14.59 -2.69 -2.68
N ARG A 93 13.58 -2.09 -3.31
CA ARG A 93 13.75 -0.93 -4.21
C ARG A 93 13.76 0.41 -3.47
N GLY A 94 13.72 0.40 -2.14
CA GLY A 94 13.71 1.62 -1.34
C GLY A 94 12.46 2.48 -1.55
N ARG A 95 11.31 1.85 -1.79
CA ARG A 95 10.02 2.55 -1.99
C ARG A 95 9.18 2.64 -0.71
N ASP A 96 9.76 2.23 0.41
CA ASP A 96 9.15 2.33 1.74
C ASP A 96 9.86 3.40 2.58
N ARG A 97 9.21 3.78 3.68
CA ARG A 97 9.74 4.81 4.60
C ARG A 97 11.07 4.41 5.23
N HIS A 98 11.23 3.11 5.49
CA HIS A 98 12.46 2.53 6.01
C HIS A 98 13.12 1.75 4.88
N LEU A 99 14.33 2.16 4.53
CA LEU A 99 15.10 1.59 3.44
C LEU A 99 15.88 0.36 3.94
N PRO A 100 16.26 -0.56 3.04
CA PRO A 100 17.17 -1.64 3.40
C PRO A 100 18.46 -1.14 4.05
N ILE A 101 18.99 0.01 3.59
CA ILE A 101 20.21 0.60 4.15
C ILE A 101 20.03 1.10 5.58
N ASP A 102 18.85 1.60 5.95
CA ASP A 102 18.57 2.08 7.31
C ASP A 102 18.64 0.91 8.30
N ILE A 103 18.12 -0.25 7.89
CA ILE A 103 18.16 -1.48 8.68
C ILE A 103 19.58 -2.01 8.83
N LEU A 104 20.35 -2.00 7.74
CA LEU A 104 21.76 -2.40 7.79
C LEU A 104 22.58 -1.45 8.67
N ALA A 105 22.32 -0.15 8.63
CA ALA A 105 23.00 0.82 9.48
C ALA A 105 22.75 0.53 10.97
N MET A 106 21.48 0.29 11.35
CA MET A 106 21.10 -0.12 12.71
C MET A 106 21.90 -1.34 13.19
N TRP A 107 21.97 -2.40 12.39
CA TRP A 107 22.76 -3.61 12.73
C TRP A 107 24.26 -3.34 12.93
N MET A 108 24.80 -2.31 12.27
CA MET A 108 26.22 -1.94 12.40
C MET A 108 26.47 -1.00 13.58
N GLU A 109 25.44 -0.32 14.06
CA GLU A 109 25.52 0.63 15.19
C GLU A 109 25.32 -0.06 16.54
N HIS A 110 24.42 -1.05 16.62
CA HIS A 110 24.07 -1.69 17.89
C HIS A 110 23.79 -3.20 17.72
N PRO A 111 24.18 -4.06 18.69
CA PRO A 111 23.97 -5.51 18.62
C PRO A 111 22.51 -5.95 18.51
N ASP A 112 21.58 -5.13 19.00
CA ASP A 112 20.13 -5.40 18.91
C ASP A 112 19.48 -4.73 17.68
N GLY A 113 20.29 -4.09 16.83
CA GLY A 113 19.84 -3.08 15.87
C GLY A 113 19.78 -1.70 16.49
#